data_AF-A0A1F7X6H2-F1
#
_entry.id   AF-A0A1F7X6H2-F1
#
_cell.length_a   1.000
_cell.length_b   1.000
_cell.length_c   1.000
_cell.angle_alpha   90.00
_cell.angle_beta   90.00
_cell.angle_gamma   90.00
#
_symmetry.space_group_name_H-M   'P 1'
#
loop_
_entity.id
_entity.type
_entity.pdbx_description
1 polymer ?
#
loop_
_entity_poly.entity_id
_entity_poly.type
_entity_poly.pdbx_seq_one_letter_code
_entity_poly.pdbx_strand_id
1 'polypeptide(L)'
;MTKLKHALLIIIFLIPIAFYTGWFTVKFIYEHDIYIPRIKEAVVLATTHQPETFTELYFEDHLDLPQKIELRKNQFFRFTIHNLEYQDMTYKYEIRAIDDKESRTLSSKSASLTHDEYKTFYQSFNLATSSGRMKIQVSLVNKDQPIHFWMEEQNE
;
A
#
# COMPACT_ATOMS: atom_id res chain seq x y z
N MET A 1 -2.61 52.41 -65.21
CA MET A 1 -3.85 51.74 -64.73
C MET A 1 -3.80 50.20 -64.84
N THR A 2 -2.62 49.58 -64.92
CA THR A 2 -2.43 48.14 -65.22
C THR A 2 -1.97 47.30 -64.01
N LYS A 3 -1.19 47.86 -63.09
CA LYS A 3 -0.69 47.16 -61.88
C LYS A 3 -1.79 46.88 -60.83
N LEU A 4 -2.75 47.80 -60.66
CA LEU A 4 -3.86 47.64 -59.70
C LEU A 4 -4.82 46.51 -60.11
N LYS A 5 -5.07 46.33 -61.41
CA LYS A 5 -5.91 45.24 -61.93
C LYS A 5 -5.26 43.86 -61.74
N HIS A 6 -3.94 43.77 -61.87
CA HIS A 6 -3.19 42.52 -61.65
C HIS A 6 -3.16 42.12 -60.16
N ALA A 7 -2.95 43.09 -59.26
CA ALA A 7 -2.99 42.84 -57.82
C ALA A 7 -4.40 42.39 -57.35
N LEU A 8 -5.45 43.01 -57.88
CA LEU A 8 -6.84 42.64 -57.57
C LEU A 8 -7.16 41.20 -58.02
N LEU A 9 -6.66 40.80 -59.19
CA LEU A 9 -6.91 39.46 -59.75
C LEU A 9 -6.21 38.36 -58.94
N ILE A 10 -5.00 38.62 -58.44
CA ILE A 10 -4.26 37.68 -57.57
C ILE A 10 -4.98 37.48 -56.23
N ILE A 11 -5.52 38.55 -55.63
CA ILE A 11 -6.27 38.48 -54.37
C ILE A 11 -7.55 37.65 -54.53
N ILE A 12 -8.27 37.80 -55.65
CA ILE A 12 -9.49 37.03 -55.95
C ILE A 12 -9.20 35.52 -56.05
N PHE A 13 -8.02 35.12 -56.54
CA PHE A 13 -7.64 33.70 -56.62
C PHE A 13 -7.15 33.12 -55.28
N LEU A 14 -6.59 33.94 -54.37
CA LEU A 14 -6.07 33.46 -53.08
C LEU A 14 -7.14 33.23 -52.02
N ILE A 15 -8.22 34.01 -52.04
CA ILE A 15 -9.35 33.89 -51.09
C ILE A 15 -10.00 32.48 -51.11
N PRO A 16 -10.38 31.89 -52.26
CA PRO A 16 -10.98 30.56 -52.29
C PRO A 16 -10.00 29.45 -51.87
N ILE A 17 -8.69 29.63 -52.09
CA ILE A 17 -7.66 28.68 -51.65
C ILE A 17 -7.53 28.70 -50.12
N ALA A 18 -7.52 29.89 -49.51
CA ALA A 18 -7.51 30.03 -48.05
C ALA A 18 -8.78 29.44 -47.42
N PHE A 19 -9.93 29.61 -48.07
CA PHE A 19 -11.19 29.05 -47.59
C PHE A 19 -11.22 27.51 -47.72
N TYR A 20 -10.73 26.97 -48.83
CA TYR A 20 -10.66 25.52 -49.05
C TYR A 20 -9.69 24.85 -48.07
N THR A 21 -8.52 25.43 -47.84
CA THR A 21 -7.53 24.91 -46.89
C THR A 21 -8.02 25.00 -45.44
N GLY A 22 -8.68 26.11 -45.05
CA GLY A 22 -9.30 26.23 -43.74
C GLY A 22 -10.47 25.26 -43.51
N TRP A 23 -11.30 25.04 -44.54
CA TRP A 23 -12.37 24.04 -44.47
C TRP A 23 -11.82 22.63 -44.36
N PHE A 24 -10.75 22.32 -45.10
CA PHE A 24 -10.11 21.00 -45.06
C PHE A 24 -9.47 20.71 -43.71
N THR A 25 -8.83 21.69 -43.05
CA THR A 25 -8.27 21.49 -41.71
C THR A 25 -9.36 21.30 -40.65
N VAL A 26 -10.44 22.08 -40.69
CA VAL A 26 -11.59 21.90 -39.77
C VAL A 26 -12.24 20.54 -39.98
N LYS A 27 -12.44 20.13 -41.23
CA LYS A 27 -13.00 18.82 -41.57
C LYS A 27 -12.06 17.69 -41.16
N PHE A 28 -10.75 17.84 -41.35
CA PHE A 28 -9.76 16.86 -40.91
C PHE A 28 -9.77 16.68 -39.38
N ILE A 29 -9.90 17.78 -38.61
CA ILE A 29 -10.01 17.74 -37.14
C ILE A 29 -11.33 17.07 -36.70
N TYR A 30 -12.44 17.31 -37.41
CA TYR A 30 -13.74 16.71 -37.10
C TYR A 30 -13.84 15.23 -37.51
N GLU A 31 -13.30 14.86 -38.68
CA GLU A 31 -13.32 13.47 -39.17
C GLU A 31 -12.29 12.58 -38.45
N HIS A 32 -11.15 13.16 -38.06
CA HIS A 32 -10.15 12.50 -37.23
C HIS A 32 -10.29 12.99 -35.80
N ASP A 33 -11.51 12.93 -35.26
CA ASP A 33 -11.84 13.08 -33.85
C ASP A 33 -10.68 12.46 -33.05
N ILE A 34 -9.75 13.32 -32.58
CA ILE A 34 -8.49 12.87 -31.96
C ILE A 34 -8.90 12.39 -30.57
N TYR A 35 -9.57 11.26 -30.56
CA TYR A 35 -9.89 10.47 -29.40
C TYR A 35 -8.55 9.96 -28.94
N ILE A 36 -7.91 10.69 -28.03
CA ILE A 36 -6.71 10.24 -27.32
C ILE A 36 -7.22 9.53 -26.07
N PRO A 37 -7.55 8.23 -26.11
CA PRO A 37 -8.04 7.49 -24.94
C PRO A 37 -7.07 7.61 -23.75
N ARG A 38 -5.77 7.75 -24.04
CA ARG A 38 -4.70 7.87 -23.03
C ARG A 38 -4.83 9.09 -22.12
N ILE A 39 -5.38 10.22 -22.56
CA ILE A 39 -5.49 11.42 -21.69
C ILE A 39 -6.60 11.22 -20.66
N LYS A 40 -7.75 10.67 -21.07
CA LYS A 40 -8.85 10.37 -20.13
C LYS A 40 -8.40 9.37 -19.06
N GLU A 41 -7.71 8.31 -19.47
CA GLU A 41 -7.18 7.31 -18.55
C GLU A 41 -6.12 7.89 -17.60
N ALA A 42 -5.20 8.71 -18.12
CA ALA A 42 -4.18 9.36 -17.30
C ALA A 42 -4.78 10.37 -16.31
N VAL A 43 -5.82 11.11 -16.71
CA VAL A 43 -6.54 12.03 -15.81
C VAL A 43 -7.29 11.22 -14.74
N VAL A 44 -8.02 10.17 -15.12
CA VAL A 44 -8.70 9.30 -14.15
C VAL A 44 -7.69 8.68 -13.18
N LEU A 45 -6.54 8.19 -13.64
CA LEU A 45 -5.51 7.64 -12.76
C LEU A 45 -4.94 8.71 -11.82
N ALA A 46 -4.71 9.93 -12.31
CA ALA A 46 -4.20 11.04 -11.51
C ALA A 46 -5.22 11.63 -10.53
N THR A 47 -6.52 11.48 -10.81
CA THR A 47 -7.61 12.05 -9.98
C THR A 47 -8.36 10.99 -9.16
N THR A 48 -8.17 9.70 -9.41
CA THR A 48 -8.76 8.63 -8.59
C THR A 48 -7.89 8.46 -7.37
N HIS A 49 -8.33 9.01 -6.24
CA HIS A 49 -7.76 8.70 -4.94
C HIS A 49 -8.00 7.22 -4.66
N GLN A 50 -6.98 6.37 -4.88
CA GLN A 50 -7.05 5.00 -4.39
C GLN A 50 -6.87 5.06 -2.87
N PRO A 51 -7.83 4.57 -2.08
CA PRO A 51 -7.66 4.51 -0.64
C PRO A 51 -6.41 3.68 -0.32
N GLU A 52 -5.49 4.25 0.45
CA GLU A 52 -4.31 3.50 0.90
C GLU A 52 -4.79 2.35 1.80
N THR A 53 -4.36 1.12 1.49
CA THR A 53 -4.65 -0.06 2.29
C THR A 53 -3.72 -0.08 3.49
N PHE A 54 -4.26 0.12 4.68
CA PHE A 54 -3.46 0.27 5.90
C PHE A 54 -3.95 -0.66 7.00
N THR A 55 -3.00 -1.32 7.68
CA THR A 55 -3.28 -2.14 8.88
C THR A 55 -2.22 -1.79 9.92
N GLU A 56 -2.65 -1.47 11.14
CA GLU A 56 -1.70 -1.30 12.25
C GLU A 56 -1.48 -2.61 12.98
N LEU A 57 -0.23 -2.86 13.32
CA LEU A 57 0.21 -3.97 14.15
C LEU A 57 1.23 -3.42 15.14
N TYR A 58 0.92 -3.49 16.43
CA TYR A 58 1.80 -2.96 17.48
C TYR A 58 1.68 -3.74 18.79
N PHE A 59 2.70 -3.64 19.63
CA PHE A 59 2.66 -4.15 21.00
C PHE A 59 1.94 -3.17 21.91
N GLU A 60 1.06 -3.68 22.77
CA GLU A 60 0.55 -2.89 23.89
C GLU A 60 1.61 -2.80 24.98
N ASP A 61 1.56 -1.73 25.77
CA ASP A 61 2.44 -1.54 26.93
C ASP A 61 3.93 -1.77 26.59
N HIS A 62 4.42 -1.13 25.52
CA HIS A 62 5.76 -1.37 24.95
C HIS A 62 6.94 -1.23 25.95
N LEU A 63 6.72 -0.58 27.10
CA LEU A 63 7.69 -0.46 28.19
C LEU A 63 7.73 -1.69 29.11
N ASP A 64 6.65 -2.47 29.15
CA ASP A 64 6.46 -3.65 30.01
C ASP A 64 6.60 -4.97 29.24
N LEU A 65 7.14 -4.92 28.02
CA LEU A 65 7.48 -6.13 27.27
C LEU A 65 8.54 -6.95 28.01
N PRO A 66 8.45 -8.30 28.00
CA PRO A 66 9.48 -9.13 28.59
C PRO A 66 10.86 -8.80 28.02
N GLN A 67 11.82 -8.49 28.90
CA GLN A 67 13.20 -8.19 28.50
C GLN A 67 14.17 -9.34 28.81
N LYS A 68 13.79 -10.23 29.73
CA LYS A 68 14.63 -11.35 30.19
C LYS A 68 13.97 -12.68 29.91
N ILE A 69 14.75 -13.69 29.57
CA ILE A 69 14.27 -15.04 29.32
C ILE A 69 14.17 -15.79 30.65
N GLU A 70 12.94 -15.93 31.13
CA GLU A 70 12.64 -16.76 32.29
C GLU A 70 12.25 -18.18 31.88
N LEU A 71 13.20 -19.12 31.93
CA LEU A 71 12.97 -20.52 31.56
C LEU A 71 11.93 -21.17 32.47
N ARG A 72 11.06 -21.99 31.85
CA ARG A 72 9.97 -22.76 32.48
C ARG A 72 8.95 -21.92 33.24
N LYS A 73 9.00 -20.60 33.13
CA LYS A 73 7.99 -19.69 33.65
C LYS A 73 7.11 -19.15 32.54
N ASN A 74 5.85 -18.90 32.86
CA ASN A 74 4.94 -18.24 31.93
C ASN A 74 5.29 -16.77 31.85
N GLN A 75 5.50 -16.31 30.63
CA GLN A 75 5.69 -14.91 30.29
C GLN A 75 4.53 -14.47 29.41
N PHE A 76 4.25 -13.17 29.41
CA PHE A 76 3.09 -12.62 28.73
C PHE A 76 3.45 -11.35 27.98
N PHE A 77 2.73 -11.10 26.90
CA PHE A 77 2.72 -9.83 26.20
C PHE A 77 1.37 -9.67 25.51
N ARG A 78 1.14 -8.48 24.98
CA ARG A 78 -0.07 -8.13 24.27
C ARG A 78 0.29 -7.44 22.97
N PHE A 79 -0.52 -7.66 21.95
CA PHE A 79 -0.43 -6.92 20.70
C PHE A 79 -1.81 -6.66 20.16
N THR A 80 -1.93 -5.59 19.38
CA THR A 80 -3.18 -5.18 18.75
C THR A 80 -3.03 -5.19 17.24
N ILE A 81 -4.07 -5.67 16.57
CA ILE A 81 -4.29 -5.51 15.14
C ILE A 81 -5.42 -4.50 14.99
N HIS A 82 -5.19 -3.44 14.21
CA HIS A 82 -6.22 -2.45 13.88
C HIS A 82 -6.48 -2.48 12.38
N ASN A 83 -7.73 -2.78 12.01
CA ASN A 83 -8.14 -2.85 10.64
C ASN A 83 -8.51 -1.47 10.10
N LEU A 84 -7.55 -0.79 9.48
CA LEU A 84 -7.77 0.44 8.74
C LEU A 84 -7.90 0.17 7.24
N GLU A 85 -8.08 -1.10 6.86
CA GLU A 85 -8.49 -1.46 5.51
C GLU A 85 -9.95 -1.03 5.38
N TYR A 86 -10.30 -0.39 4.27
CA TYR A 86 -11.67 0.06 3.97
C TYR A 86 -12.66 -1.10 3.67
N GLN A 87 -12.41 -2.27 4.25
CA GLN A 87 -13.19 -3.49 4.11
C GLN A 87 -12.95 -4.44 5.29
N ASP A 88 -13.84 -5.40 5.46
CA ASP A 88 -13.67 -6.46 6.45
C ASP A 88 -12.52 -7.38 6.06
N MET A 89 -11.68 -7.71 7.04
CA MET A 89 -10.45 -8.45 6.80
C MET A 89 -10.29 -9.61 7.77
N THR A 90 -9.76 -10.72 7.26
CA THR A 90 -9.35 -11.85 8.09
C THR A 90 -7.83 -11.90 8.16
N TYR A 91 -7.29 -11.58 9.32
CA TYR A 91 -5.86 -11.60 9.62
C TYR A 91 -5.45 -12.98 10.10
N LYS A 92 -4.43 -13.56 9.45
CA LYS A 92 -3.76 -14.78 9.93
C LYS A 92 -2.45 -14.34 10.57
N TYR A 93 -2.29 -14.62 11.86
CA TYR A 93 -1.08 -14.25 12.57
C TYR A 93 -0.36 -15.46 13.14
N GLU A 94 0.96 -15.34 13.19
CA GLU A 94 1.85 -16.31 13.78
C GLU A 94 2.81 -15.62 14.74
N ILE A 95 3.09 -16.29 15.86
CA ILE A 95 4.01 -15.85 16.88
C ILE A 95 5.15 -16.86 16.94
N ARG A 96 6.38 -16.38 16.75
CA ARG A 96 7.59 -17.22 16.76
C ARG A 96 8.58 -16.73 17.81
N ALA A 97 9.23 -17.67 18.48
CA ALA A 97 10.46 -17.47 19.21
C ALA A 97 11.63 -17.85 18.29
N ILE A 98 12.56 -16.93 18.08
CA ILE A 98 13.70 -17.12 17.18
C ILE A 98 14.97 -16.85 17.97
N ASP A 99 15.85 -17.84 18.08
CA ASP A 99 17.20 -17.69 18.61
C ASP A 99 18.25 -17.99 17.52
N ASP A 100 19.53 -18.04 17.89
CA ASP A 100 20.62 -18.26 16.94
C ASP A 100 20.64 -19.68 16.33
N LYS A 101 19.92 -20.64 16.93
CA LYS A 101 19.92 -22.05 16.51
C LYS A 101 18.61 -22.45 15.84
N GLU A 102 17.48 -21.99 16.36
CA GLU A 102 16.16 -22.44 15.94
C GLU A 102 15.10 -21.32 15.92
N SER A 103 14.06 -21.58 15.10
CA SER A 103 12.83 -20.79 15.07
C SER A 103 11.68 -21.71 15.45
N ARG A 104 11.00 -21.40 16.55
CA ARG A 104 9.88 -22.16 17.09
C ARG A 104 8.59 -21.35 17.02
N THR A 105 7.53 -21.93 16.45
CA THR A 105 6.18 -21.35 16.53
C THR A 105 5.61 -21.53 17.94
N LEU A 106 5.21 -20.42 18.56
CA LEU A 106 4.55 -20.36 19.86
C LEU A 106 3.03 -20.39 19.72
N SER A 107 2.48 -19.70 18.71
CA SER A 107 1.05 -19.68 18.42
C SER A 107 0.79 -19.34 16.96
N SER A 108 -0.30 -19.87 16.41
CA SER A 108 -0.79 -19.52 15.08
C SER A 108 -2.31 -19.50 15.11
N LYS A 109 -2.92 -18.37 14.74
CA LYS A 109 -4.35 -18.10 14.88
C LYS A 109 -4.82 -17.14 13.78
N SER A 110 -6.12 -16.91 13.74
CA SER A 110 -6.74 -15.92 12.86
C SER A 110 -7.79 -15.09 13.58
N ALA A 111 -8.03 -13.89 13.11
CA ALA A 111 -9.12 -13.03 13.55
C ALA A 111 -9.72 -12.28 12.38
N SER A 112 -11.05 -12.25 12.31
CA SER A 112 -11.79 -11.40 11.40
C SER A 112 -12.15 -10.10 12.11
N LEU A 113 -11.88 -8.98 11.46
CA LEU A 113 -12.15 -7.63 11.96
C LEU A 113 -12.93 -6.86 10.89
N THR A 114 -13.96 -6.11 11.30
CA THR A 114 -14.63 -5.17 10.41
C THR A 114 -13.74 -3.96 10.14
N HIS A 115 -14.06 -3.15 9.13
CA HIS A 115 -13.41 -1.84 8.96
C HIS A 115 -13.45 -1.02 10.27
N ASP A 116 -12.34 -0.35 10.58
CA ASP A 116 -12.06 0.42 11.81
C ASP A 116 -12.11 -0.37 13.14
N GLU A 117 -12.26 -1.70 13.08
CA GLU A 117 -12.20 -2.54 14.27
C GLU A 117 -10.75 -2.85 14.64
N TYR A 118 -10.45 -2.82 15.93
CA TYR A 118 -9.20 -3.32 16.47
C TYR A 118 -9.44 -4.43 17.48
N LYS A 119 -8.46 -5.32 17.60
CA LYS A 119 -8.48 -6.40 18.58
C LYS A 119 -7.12 -6.62 19.20
N THR A 120 -7.10 -6.60 20.53
CA THR A 120 -5.93 -6.94 21.34
C THR A 120 -5.92 -8.41 21.69
N PHE A 121 -4.77 -9.06 21.53
CA PHE A 121 -4.55 -10.45 21.88
C PHE A 121 -3.60 -10.54 23.07
N TYR A 122 -4.06 -11.20 24.14
CA TYR A 122 -3.19 -11.62 25.24
C TYR A 122 -2.48 -12.91 24.84
N GLN A 123 -1.16 -12.88 24.80
CA GLN A 123 -0.34 -14.06 24.55
C GLN A 123 0.43 -14.44 25.81
N SER A 124 0.34 -15.72 26.17
CA SER A 124 1.25 -16.33 27.15
C SER A 124 2.13 -17.36 26.46
N PHE A 125 3.37 -17.48 26.92
CA PHE A 125 4.30 -18.47 26.40
C PHE A 125 5.25 -18.94 27.49
N ASN A 126 5.83 -20.12 27.27
CA ASN A 126 6.77 -20.76 28.17
C ASN A 126 7.90 -21.36 27.35
N LEU A 127 9.14 -21.15 27.80
CA LEU A 127 10.33 -21.61 27.11
C LEU A 127 11.05 -22.64 27.98
N ALA A 128 11.27 -23.83 27.42
CA ALA A 128 11.97 -24.90 28.11
C ALA A 128 13.50 -24.71 28.08
N THR A 129 13.99 -24.08 27.02
CA THR A 129 15.40 -23.87 26.70
C THR A 129 15.56 -22.52 26.00
N SER A 130 16.75 -21.96 26.06
CA SER A 130 17.19 -20.80 25.26
C SER A 130 18.65 -21.00 24.90
N SER A 131 19.08 -20.46 23.77
CA SER A 131 20.49 -20.46 23.35
C SER A 131 21.04 -19.04 23.22
N GLY A 132 20.79 -18.19 24.23
CA GLY A 132 21.24 -16.79 24.27
C GLY A 132 20.11 -15.79 24.04
N ARG A 133 20.37 -14.78 23.20
CA ARG A 133 19.41 -13.72 22.89
C ARG A 133 18.29 -14.27 22.00
N MET A 134 17.05 -13.95 22.32
CA MET A 134 15.89 -14.46 21.61
C MET A 134 15.00 -13.31 21.14
N LYS A 135 14.48 -13.45 19.92
CA LYS A 135 13.50 -12.55 19.32
C LYS A 135 12.11 -13.18 19.43
N ILE A 136 11.16 -12.45 19.99
CA ILE A 136 9.74 -12.77 19.87
C ILE A 136 9.17 -11.97 18.71
N GLN A 137 8.70 -12.65 17.68
CA GLN A 137 8.17 -12.04 16.47
C GLN A 137 6.70 -12.38 16.31
N VAL A 138 5.87 -11.36 16.07
CA VAL A 138 4.46 -11.50 15.65
C VAL A 138 4.39 -11.10 14.17
N SER A 139 3.82 -11.97 13.35
CA SER A 139 3.72 -11.75 11.90
C SER A 139 2.29 -11.90 11.41
N LEU A 140 1.77 -10.92 10.69
CA LEU A 140 0.56 -11.05 9.88
C LEU A 140 0.92 -11.74 8.58
N VAL A 141 0.72 -13.07 8.53
CA VAL A 141 1.17 -13.94 7.43
C VAL A 141 0.58 -13.52 6.09
N ASN A 142 -0.66 -13.02 6.08
CA ASN A 142 -1.34 -12.57 4.87
C ASN A 142 -1.02 -11.12 4.47
N LYS A 143 -0.24 -10.38 5.26
CA LYS A 143 0.17 -8.99 5.01
C LYS A 143 1.68 -8.81 4.91
N ASP A 144 2.47 -9.87 5.13
CA ASP A 144 3.93 -9.84 5.22
C ASP A 144 4.45 -8.73 6.17
N GLN A 145 3.72 -8.51 7.27
CA GLN A 145 3.99 -7.45 8.23
C GLN A 145 4.42 -8.05 9.58
N PRO A 146 5.69 -7.89 9.97
CA PRO A 146 6.17 -8.33 11.28
C PRO A 146 6.37 -7.16 12.28
N ILE A 147 6.12 -7.44 13.56
CA ILE A 147 6.67 -6.69 14.69
C ILE A 147 7.45 -7.64 15.60
N HIS A 148 8.43 -7.12 16.33
CA HIS A 148 9.22 -7.95 17.23
C HIS A 148 9.79 -7.17 18.41
N PHE A 149 10.13 -7.91 19.47
CA PHE A 149 10.98 -7.44 20.55
C PHE A 149 12.03 -8.50 20.90
N TRP A 150 13.05 -8.07 21.64
CA TRP A 150 14.18 -8.90 22.02
C TRP A 150 14.17 -9.18 23.50
N MET A 151 14.58 -10.39 23.85
CA MET A 151 14.78 -10.85 25.22
C MET A 151 16.22 -11.36 25.37
N GLU A 152 16.81 -11.08 26.51
CA GLU A 152 18.16 -11.52 26.86
C GLU A 152 18.11 -12.66 27.86
N GLU A 153 19.05 -13.59 27.77
CA GLU A 153 19.22 -14.61 28.79
C GLU A 153 19.58 -13.94 30.12
N GLN A 154 18.96 -14.41 31.21
CA GLN A 154 19.32 -13.92 32.53
C GLN A 154 20.71 -14.46 32.89
N ASN A 155 21.75 -13.64 32.66
CA ASN A 155 23.06 -13.89 33.24
C ASN A 155 22.93 -13.71 34.75
N GLU A 156 23.10 -14.80 35.52
CA GLU A 156 23.28 -14.77 36.97
C GLU A 156 24.62 -14.11 37.35
#